data_AF-A0A922VFQ7-F1
#
_entry.id   AF-A0A922VFQ7-F1
#
_cell.length_a   1.000
_cell.length_b   1.000
_cell.length_c   1.000
_cell.angle_alpha   90.00
_cell.angle_beta   90.00
_cell.angle_gamma   90.00
#
_symmetry.space_group_name_H-M   'P 1'
#
loop_
_entity.id
_entity.type
_entity.pdbx_description
1 polymer ?
#
loop_
_entity_poly.entity_id
_entity_poly.type
_entity_poly.pdbx_seq_one_letter_code
_entity_poly.pdbx_strand_id
1 'polypeptide(L)'
;MTEGARGYLPRVYRDLRAEHPGIAEAYDALGDACRRAGPLSQREQRLVKLGIAIGLASEGGVRSHVRRGLSEGIEAAELLHAIAIAIPTAGFPATAAAYGWAREVLDTQE
;
A
#
# COMPACT_ATOMS: atom_id res chain seq x y z
N MET A 1 3.61 -17.16 -19.67
CA MET A 1 3.19 -16.01 -18.83
C MET A 1 4.18 -15.93 -17.68
N THR A 2 5.00 -14.89 -17.64
CA THR A 2 6.21 -14.79 -16.83
C THR A 2 5.91 -14.45 -15.35
N GLU A 3 6.62 -15.17 -14.48
CA GLU A 3 6.40 -15.34 -13.04
C GLU A 3 7.03 -14.23 -12.18
N GLY A 4 7.12 -13.00 -12.70
CA GLY A 4 7.93 -11.93 -12.12
C GLY A 4 7.20 -10.78 -11.40
N ALA A 5 5.86 -10.75 -11.41
CA ALA A 5 5.10 -9.57 -10.95
C ALA A 5 3.95 -9.88 -9.97
N ARG A 6 3.94 -11.05 -9.32
CA ARG A 6 2.96 -11.33 -8.25
C ARG A 6 3.46 -10.73 -6.94
N GLY A 7 3.10 -9.47 -6.71
CA GLY A 7 3.30 -8.80 -5.43
C GLY A 7 2.85 -9.71 -4.27
N TYR A 8 3.70 -9.82 -3.24
CA TYR A 8 3.45 -10.67 -2.08
C TYR A 8 2.09 -10.34 -1.44
N LEU A 9 1.12 -11.24 -1.62
CA LEU A 9 -0.16 -11.24 -0.90
C LEU A 9 -0.03 -12.17 0.30
N PRO A 10 -0.35 -11.73 1.53
CA PRO A 10 -0.35 -12.60 2.70
C PRO A 10 -1.20 -13.85 2.48
N ARG A 11 -0.77 -15.01 3.02
CA ARG A 11 -1.51 -16.28 2.87
C ARG A 11 -2.97 -16.15 3.29
N VAL A 12 -3.22 -15.55 4.46
CA VAL A 12 -4.57 -15.31 4.99
C VAL A 12 -5.46 -14.52 4.02
N TYR A 13 -4.91 -13.58 3.26
CA TYR A 13 -5.66 -12.82 2.27
C TYR A 13 -6.03 -13.68 1.05
N ARG A 14 -5.14 -14.58 0.62
CA ARG A 14 -5.40 -15.49 -0.49
C ARG A 14 -6.45 -16.53 -0.11
N ASP A 15 -6.31 -17.13 1.07
CA ASP A 15 -7.20 -18.17 1.58
C ASP A 15 -8.64 -17.61 1.71
N LEU A 16 -8.80 -16.41 2.31
CA LEU A 16 -10.09 -15.73 2.43
C LEU A 16 -10.78 -15.53 1.08
N ARG A 17 -10.03 -15.13 0.05
CA ARG A 17 -10.58 -14.88 -1.29
C ARG A 17 -10.94 -16.17 -2.02
N ALA A 18 -10.20 -17.26 -1.79
CA ALA A 18 -10.50 -18.56 -2.37
C ALA A 18 -11.74 -19.20 -1.72
N GLU A 19 -11.88 -19.07 -0.40
CA GLU A 19 -13.02 -19.59 0.37
C GLU A 19 -14.30 -18.79 0.12
N HIS A 20 -14.19 -17.48 -0.15
CA HIS A 20 -15.34 -16.59 -0.35
C HIS A 20 -15.22 -15.75 -1.63
N PRO A 21 -15.35 -16.35 -2.83
CA PRO A 21 -15.15 -15.65 -4.10
C PRO A 21 -16.13 -14.48 -4.31
N GLY A 22 -17.39 -14.60 -3.88
CA GLY A 22 -18.36 -13.51 -4.00
C GLY A 22 -18.00 -12.27 -3.18
N ILE A 23 -17.40 -12.44 -1.98
CA ILE A 23 -16.91 -11.31 -1.17
C ILE A 23 -15.71 -10.67 -1.88
N ALA A 24 -14.82 -11.50 -2.42
CA ALA A 24 -13.62 -11.07 -3.14
C ALA A 24 -13.97 -10.22 -4.37
N GLU A 25 -14.93 -10.67 -5.18
CA GLU A 25 -15.43 -9.96 -6.36
C GLU A 25 -16.09 -8.63 -5.98
N ALA A 26 -16.97 -8.63 -4.98
CA ALA A 26 -17.63 -7.41 -4.52
C ALA A 26 -16.62 -6.38 -3.98
N TYR A 27 -15.61 -6.83 -3.23
CA TYR A 27 -14.55 -5.99 -2.70
C TYR A 27 -13.71 -5.35 -3.81
N ASP A 28 -13.34 -6.12 -4.84
CA ASP A 28 -12.60 -5.59 -5.98
C ASP A 28 -13.42 -4.57 -6.76
N ALA A 29 -14.71 -4.86 -7.02
CA ALA A 29 -15.62 -3.95 -7.69
C ALA A 29 -15.76 -2.62 -6.93
N LEU A 30 -15.85 -2.67 -5.59
CA LEU A 30 -15.83 -1.47 -4.75
C LEU A 30 -14.52 -0.72 -4.89
N GLY A 31 -13.39 -1.42 -4.79
CA GLY A 31 -12.06 -0.82 -4.96
C GLY A 31 -11.90 -0.12 -6.31
N ASP A 32 -12.46 -0.69 -7.36
CA ASP A 32 -12.48 -0.14 -8.72
C ASP A 32 -13.36 1.10 -8.86
N ALA A 33 -14.57 1.05 -8.29
CA ALA A 33 -15.47 2.20 -8.24
C ALA A 33 -14.81 3.37 -7.50
N CYS A 34 -14.21 3.13 -6.33
CA CYS A 34 -13.51 4.16 -5.57
C CYS A 34 -12.36 4.81 -6.36
N ARG A 35 -11.58 4.03 -7.14
CA ARG A 35 -10.47 4.57 -7.95
C ARG A 35 -10.94 5.51 -9.07
N ARG A 36 -12.17 5.32 -9.57
CA ARG A 36 -12.76 6.13 -10.66
C ARG A 36 -13.64 7.26 -10.16
N ALA A 37 -13.86 7.38 -8.86
CA ALA A 37 -14.84 8.29 -8.28
C ALA A 37 -14.40 9.76 -8.19
N GLY A 38 -13.18 10.10 -8.64
CA GLY A 38 -12.65 11.46 -8.49
C GLY A 38 -11.43 11.74 -9.37
N PRO A 39 -10.89 12.98 -9.27
CA PRO A 39 -9.88 13.48 -10.20
C PRO A 39 -8.45 13.07 -9.87
N LEU A 40 -8.21 12.45 -8.71
CA LEU A 40 -6.86 12.10 -8.27
C LEU A 40 -6.22 11.09 -9.24
N SER A 41 -5.01 11.40 -9.67
CA SER A 41 -4.15 10.50 -10.43
C SER A 41 -3.84 9.22 -9.65
N GLN A 42 -3.40 8.17 -10.35
CA GLN A 42 -3.00 6.91 -9.71
C GLN A 42 -1.91 7.13 -8.64
N ARG A 43 -0.92 8.00 -8.93
CA ARG A 43 0.13 8.39 -7.99
C ARG A 43 -0.45 9.03 -6.72
N GLU A 44 -1.33 10.01 -6.86
CA GLU A 44 -1.96 10.67 -5.70
C GLU A 44 -2.80 9.69 -4.88
N GLN A 45 -3.59 8.83 -5.54
CA GLN A 45 -4.37 7.81 -4.85
C GLN A 45 -3.48 6.84 -4.06
N ARG A 46 -2.31 6.47 -4.60
CA ARG A 46 -1.35 5.59 -3.92
C ARG A 46 -0.78 6.25 -2.67
N LEU A 47 -0.36 7.51 -2.77
CA LEU A 47 0.19 8.29 -1.65
C LEU A 47 -0.85 8.56 -0.56
N VAL A 48 -2.10 8.89 -0.94
CA VAL A 48 -3.20 9.05 0.01
C VAL A 48 -3.44 7.76 0.80
N LYS A 49 -3.51 6.61 0.12
CA LYS A 49 -3.72 5.32 0.79
C LYS A 49 -2.52 4.90 1.66
N LEU A 50 -1.30 5.25 1.26
CA LEU A 50 -0.12 5.10 2.11
C LEU A 50 -0.25 5.95 3.39
N GLY A 51 -0.65 7.22 3.26
CA GLY A 51 -0.95 8.11 4.39
C GLY A 51 -1.96 7.51 5.36
N ILE A 52 -3.05 6.95 4.85
CA ILE A 52 -4.07 6.26 5.66
C ILE A 52 -3.46 5.04 6.37
N ALA A 53 -2.67 4.22 5.67
CA ALA A 53 -2.03 3.06 6.28
C ALA A 53 -1.06 3.44 7.42
N ILE A 54 -0.34 4.55 7.28
CA ILE A 54 0.52 5.12 8.34
C ILE A 54 -0.33 5.54 9.53
N GLY A 55 -1.40 6.32 9.31
CA GLY A 55 -2.30 6.77 10.37
C GLY A 55 -3.00 5.65 11.13
N LEU A 56 -3.21 4.49 10.47
CA LEU A 56 -3.76 3.28 11.09
C LEU A 56 -2.69 2.38 11.74
N ALA A 57 -1.41 2.77 11.72
CA ALA A 57 -0.28 1.94 12.12
C ALA A 57 -0.32 0.52 11.50
N SER A 58 -0.77 0.43 10.24
CA SER A 58 -1.01 -0.84 9.57
C SER A 58 0.26 -1.31 8.85
N GLU A 59 1.03 -2.19 9.49
CA GLU A 59 2.25 -2.75 8.91
C GLU A 59 2.02 -3.35 7.52
N GLY A 60 1.04 -4.26 7.40
CA GLY A 60 0.70 -4.88 6.12
C GLY A 60 0.24 -3.86 5.07
N GLY A 61 -0.48 -2.83 5.50
CA GLY A 61 -0.92 -1.72 4.66
C GLY A 61 0.26 -0.91 4.13
N VAL A 62 1.15 -0.43 5.01
CA VAL A 62 2.33 0.35 4.64
C VAL A 62 3.20 -0.44 3.67
N ARG A 63 3.55 -1.69 4.00
CA ARG A 63 4.39 -2.53 3.12
C ARG A 63 3.75 -2.77 1.75
N SER A 64 2.43 -3.01 1.73
CA SER A 64 1.68 -3.20 0.48
C SER A 64 1.66 -1.94 -0.38
N HIS A 65 1.43 -0.77 0.22
CA HIS A 65 1.41 0.50 -0.49
C HIS A 65 2.80 0.93 -0.98
N VAL A 66 3.87 0.64 -0.23
CA VAL A 66 5.25 0.88 -0.68
C VAL A 66 5.58 0.01 -1.89
N ARG A 67 5.38 -1.32 -1.82
CA ARG A 67 5.62 -2.23 -2.97
C ARG A 67 4.85 -1.81 -4.21
N ARG A 68 3.56 -1.50 -4.04
CA ARG A 68 2.71 -1.10 -5.16
C ARG A 68 3.10 0.25 -5.73
N GLY A 69 3.52 1.21 -4.89
CA GLY A 69 4.02 2.50 -5.35
C GLY A 69 5.25 2.34 -6.25
N LEU A 70 6.21 1.52 -5.83
CA LEU A 70 7.38 1.20 -6.66
C LEU A 70 6.97 0.56 -8.01
N SER A 71 6.05 -0.41 -7.99
CA SER A 71 5.56 -1.04 -9.23
C SER A 71 4.77 -0.08 -10.14
N GLU A 72 4.25 1.01 -9.58
CA GLU A 72 3.52 2.07 -10.28
C GLU A 72 4.45 3.21 -10.72
N GLY A 73 5.78 3.07 -10.54
CA GLY A 73 6.78 4.05 -10.95
C GLY A 73 6.92 5.25 -10.01
N ILE A 74 6.44 5.15 -8.77
CA ILE A 74 6.68 6.17 -7.74
C ILE A 74 8.07 5.94 -7.15
N GLU A 75 8.88 6.98 -7.11
CA GLU A 75 10.24 6.90 -6.60
C GLU A 75 10.24 6.58 -5.10
N ALA A 76 11.23 5.79 -4.66
CA ALA A 76 11.39 5.46 -3.24
C ALA A 76 11.47 6.72 -2.35
N ALA A 77 12.14 7.76 -2.85
CA ALA A 77 12.24 9.05 -2.16
C ALA A 77 10.87 9.72 -1.95
N GLU A 78 9.94 9.60 -2.89
CA GLU A 78 8.59 10.16 -2.76
C GLU A 78 7.76 9.40 -1.71
N LEU A 79 7.91 8.08 -1.64
CA LEU A 79 7.25 7.24 -0.65
C LEU A 79 7.78 7.51 0.77
N LEU A 80 9.09 7.63 0.92
CA LEU A 80 9.73 7.99 2.19
C LEU A 80 9.37 9.42 2.62
N HIS A 81 9.28 10.35 1.68
CA HIS A 81 8.81 11.71 1.95
C HIS A 81 7.36 11.73 2.44
N ALA A 82 6.46 10.94 1.83
CA ALA A 82 5.07 10.80 2.28
C ALA A 82 4.98 10.26 3.72
N ILE A 83 5.87 9.36 4.11
CA ILE A 83 6.00 8.91 5.50
C ILE A 83 6.48 10.06 6.39
N ALA A 84 7.54 10.78 6.02
CA ALA A 84 8.09 11.86 6.82
C ALA A 84 7.09 13.01 7.08
N ILE A 85 6.28 13.39 6.08
CA ILE A 85 5.27 14.44 6.25
C ILE A 85 4.07 14.00 7.10
N ALA A 86 3.94 12.72 7.43
CA ALA A 86 2.87 12.22 8.31
C ALA A 86 3.16 12.49 9.80
N ILE A 87 4.40 12.82 10.20
CA ILE A 87 4.80 13.05 11.61
C ILE A 87 3.84 14.00 12.36
N PRO A 88 3.44 15.18 11.83
CA PRO A 88 2.60 16.12 12.56
C PRO A 88 1.14 15.64 12.70
N THR A 89 0.72 14.63 11.94
CA THR A 89 -0.68 14.17 11.89
C THR A 89 -0.86 12.80 12.53
N ALA A 90 0.01 11.83 12.19
CA ALA A 90 -0.02 10.48 12.74
C ALA A 90 0.84 10.32 14.01
N GLY A 91 1.69 11.31 14.32
CA GLY A 91 2.63 11.28 15.42
C GLY A 91 3.92 10.53 15.09
N PHE A 92 4.94 10.80 15.89
CA PHE A 92 6.29 10.23 15.69
C PHE A 92 6.32 8.70 15.78
N PRO A 93 5.67 8.02 16.75
CA PRO A 93 5.76 6.56 16.88
C PRO A 93 5.21 5.80 15.66
N ALA A 94 4.02 6.16 15.19
CA ALA A 94 3.39 5.52 14.03
C ALA A 94 4.23 5.75 12.75
N THR A 95 4.77 6.97 12.61
CA THR A 95 5.60 7.33 11.47
C THR A 95 6.95 6.62 11.48
N ALA A 96 7.61 6.51 12.64
CA ALA A 96 8.87 5.79 12.80
C ALA A 96 8.72 4.30 12.47
N ALA A 97 7.63 3.66 12.92
CA ALA A 97 7.33 2.28 12.58
C ALA A 97 7.10 2.12 11.07
N ALA A 98 6.30 3.02 10.46
CA ALA A 98 6.07 3.01 9.01
C ALA A 98 7.36 3.21 8.19
N TYR A 99 8.27 4.06 8.66
CA TYR A 99 9.58 4.26 8.04
C TYR A 99 10.40 2.97 8.05
N GLY A 100 10.44 2.26 9.18
CA GLY A 100 11.09 0.95 9.28
C GLY A 100 10.52 -0.08 8.31
N TRP A 101 9.20 -0.27 8.31
CA TRP A 101 8.53 -1.21 7.41
C TRP A 101 8.74 -0.88 5.93
N ALA A 102 8.77 0.41 5.57
CA ALA A 102 9.05 0.85 4.21
C ALA A 102 10.49 0.54 3.81
N ARG A 103 11.46 0.77 4.70
CA ARG A 103 12.88 0.45 4.45
C ARG A 103 13.09 -1.03 4.22
N GLU A 104 12.52 -1.89 5.06
CA GLU A 104 12.60 -3.33 4.85
C GLU A 104 12.07 -3.79 3.48
N VAL A 105 11.00 -3.14 2.98
CA VAL A 105 10.51 -3.42 1.63
C VAL A 105 11.51 -2.97 0.56
N LEU A 106 12.10 -1.78 0.73
CA LEU A 106 13.06 -1.21 -0.23
C LEU A 106 14.36 -2.01 -0.28
N ASP A 107 14.84 -2.46 0.87
CA ASP A 107 16.08 -3.25 1.01
C ASP A 107 15.91 -4.68 0.45
N THR A 108 14.67 -5.15 0.26
CA THR A 108 14.37 -6.45 -0.39
C THR A 108 14.28 -6.34 -1.93
N GLN A 109 14.46 -5.14 -2.50
CA GLN A 109 14.40 -4.91 -3.96
C GLN A 109 15.77 -4.62 -4.59
N GLU A 110 16.84 -4.62 -3.81
CA GLU A 110 18.24 -4.72 -4.26
C GLU A 110 18.65 -6.19 -4.47
#